data_AF-A0A3D0SYK0-F1
#
_entry.id   AF-A0A3D0SYK0-F1
#
_cell.length_a   1.000
_cell.length_b   1.000
_cell.length_c   1.000
_cell.angle_alpha   90.00
_cell.angle_beta   90.00
_cell.angle_gamma   90.00
#
_symmetry.space_group_name_H-M   'P 1'
#
loop_
_entity.id
_entity.type
_entity.pdbx_description
1 polymer ?
#
loop_
_entity_poly.entity_id
_entity_poly.type
_entity_poly.pdbx_seq_one_letter_code
_entity_poly.pdbx_strand_id
1 'polypeptide(L)'
;LAGRIPELYITALGTLKAGAVFCPLFSAFGPEPVRVRLVKSQARVLVTTTLLYQRKIREQRNNLPDLEHILLTDSDGSEPGTHSFHTLLETGPDHRSPPRTQPEDWALLHFTSGT
;
A
#
# COMPACT_ATOMS: atom_id res chain seq x y z
N LEU A 1 4.62 -0.07 -2.40
CA LEU A 1 5.82 -0.83 -2.82
C LEU A 1 5.91 -0.79 -4.34
N ALA A 2 6.52 0.25 -4.90
CA ALA A 2 6.57 0.45 -6.35
C ALA A 2 7.83 1.24 -6.74
N GLY A 3 8.11 1.31 -8.04
CA GLY A 3 9.05 2.31 -8.57
C GLY A 3 8.46 3.73 -8.54
N ARG A 4 9.08 4.64 -9.29
CA ARG A 4 8.55 6.00 -9.47
C ARG A 4 7.51 6.00 -10.59
N ILE A 5 6.26 5.75 -10.23
CA ILE A 5 5.11 5.72 -11.13
C ILE A 5 4.01 6.66 -10.62
N PRO A 6 3.10 7.17 -11.47
CA PRO A 6 2.03 8.08 -11.07
C PRO A 6 1.19 7.56 -9.90
N GLU A 7 0.87 6.26 -9.90
CA GLU A 7 0.04 5.58 -8.91
C GLU A 7 0.62 5.68 -7.50
N LEU A 8 1.96 5.82 -7.37
CA LEU A 8 2.60 6.05 -6.08
C LEU A 8 2.16 7.37 -5.46
N TYR A 9 2.13 8.45 -6.24
CA TYR A 9 1.75 9.78 -5.78
C TYR A 9 0.24 9.86 -5.53
N ILE A 10 -0.56 9.25 -6.41
CA ILE A 10 -2.01 9.12 -6.23
C ILE A 10 -2.30 8.36 -4.94
N THR A 11 -1.58 7.26 -4.68
CA THR A 11 -1.72 6.49 -3.44
C THR A 11 -1.38 7.33 -2.22
N ALA A 12 -0.27 8.07 -2.25
CA ALA A 12 0.14 8.91 -1.11
C ALA A 12 -0.94 9.96 -0.79
N LEU A 13 -1.38 10.72 -1.79
CA LEU A 13 -2.41 11.75 -1.62
C LEU A 13 -3.78 11.14 -1.25
N GLY A 14 -4.16 10.03 -1.88
CA GLY A 14 -5.39 9.30 -1.58
C GLY A 14 -5.41 8.76 -0.15
N THR A 15 -4.26 8.27 0.35
CA THR A 15 -4.10 7.81 1.74
C THR A 15 -4.35 8.96 2.72
N LEU A 16 -3.75 10.12 2.47
CA LEU A 16 -3.96 11.32 3.30
C LEU A 16 -5.40 11.83 3.22
N LYS A 17 -6.00 11.86 2.02
CA LYS A 17 -7.42 12.24 1.82
C LYS A 17 -8.38 11.29 2.55
N ALA A 18 -8.00 10.03 2.73
CA ALA A 18 -8.75 9.05 3.49
C ALA A 18 -8.54 9.14 5.02
N GLY A 19 -7.64 10.02 5.50
CA GLY A 19 -7.23 10.09 6.90
C GLY A 19 -6.45 8.88 7.39
N ALA A 20 -5.78 8.19 6.47
CA ALA A 20 -4.94 7.03 6.78
C ALA A 20 -3.46 7.43 6.83
N VAL A 21 -2.63 6.55 7.42
CA VAL A 21 -1.19 6.74 7.54
C VAL A 21 -0.49 6.18 6.31
N PHE A 22 0.25 7.01 5.58
CA PHE A 22 1.04 6.56 4.43
C PHE A 22 2.42 6.04 4.88
N CYS A 23 2.73 4.80 4.48
CA CYS A 23 3.99 4.13 4.79
C CYS A 23 4.70 3.73 3.49
N PRO A 24 5.67 4.54 2.99
CA PRO A 24 6.38 4.20 1.77
C PRO A 24 7.32 3.00 1.97
N LEU A 25 7.33 2.10 0.99
CA LEU A 25 8.22 0.94 0.94
C LEU A 25 9.07 0.99 -0.31
N PHE A 26 10.38 0.85 -0.15
CA PHE A 26 11.34 0.89 -1.24
C PHE A 26 11.29 -0.41 -2.06
N SER A 27 11.20 -0.27 -3.38
CA SER A 27 11.21 -1.40 -4.31
C SER A 27 12.55 -2.11 -4.42
N ALA A 28 13.62 -1.62 -3.80
CA ALA A 28 14.90 -2.29 -3.73
C ALA A 28 14.99 -3.34 -2.60
N PHE A 29 14.10 -3.29 -1.60
CA PHE A 29 14.14 -4.23 -0.49
C PHE A 29 13.81 -5.67 -0.92
N GLY A 30 14.51 -6.65 -0.34
CA GLY A 30 14.15 -8.07 -0.47
C GLY A 30 12.81 -8.40 0.20
N PRO A 31 12.28 -9.63 0.02
CA PRO A 31 11.00 -10.06 0.60
C PRO A 31 10.93 -9.90 2.12
N GLU A 32 11.96 -10.32 2.84
CA GLU A 32 11.96 -10.30 4.31
C GLU A 32 11.94 -8.87 4.90
N PRO A 33 12.80 -7.92 4.48
CA PRO A 33 12.70 -6.54 4.94
C PRO A 33 11.36 -5.86 4.62
N VAL A 34 10.68 -6.27 3.54
CA VAL A 34 9.32 -5.80 3.23
C VAL A 34 8.31 -6.38 4.21
N ARG A 35 8.38 -7.69 4.50
CA ARG A 35 7.53 -8.38 5.47
C ARG A 35 7.58 -7.71 6.84
N VAL A 36 8.79 -7.52 7.37
CA VAL A 36 9.01 -6.93 8.70
C VAL A 36 8.34 -5.55 8.80
N ARG A 37 8.44 -4.73 7.75
CA ARG A 37 7.82 -3.41 7.74
C ARG A 37 6.30 -3.49 7.67
N LEU A 38 5.74 -4.36 6.84
CA LEU A 38 4.29 -4.57 6.75
C LEU A 38 3.70 -5.05 8.08
N VAL A 39 4.38 -5.98 8.76
CA VAL A 39 3.98 -6.46 10.09
C VAL A 39 4.08 -5.34 11.12
N LYS A 40 5.21 -4.62 11.18
CA LYS A 40 5.41 -3.52 12.14
C LYS A 40 4.46 -2.35 11.91
N SER A 41 4.08 -2.07 10.66
CA SER A 41 3.14 -0.99 10.34
C SER A 41 1.68 -1.41 10.43
N GLN A 42 1.38 -2.70 10.62
CA GLN A 42 0.02 -3.26 10.57
C GLN A 42 -0.74 -2.79 9.32
N ALA A 43 -0.04 -2.76 8.17
CA ALA A 43 -0.60 -2.20 6.94
C ALA A 43 -1.75 -3.07 6.43
N ARG A 44 -2.93 -2.45 6.25
CA ARG A 44 -4.13 -3.12 5.73
C ARG A 44 -4.24 -3.12 4.21
N VAL A 45 -3.61 -2.16 3.55
CA VAL A 45 -3.64 -2.02 2.09
C VAL A 45 -2.22 -1.85 1.56
N LEU A 46 -1.87 -2.60 0.52
CA LEU A 46 -0.60 -2.48 -0.20
C LEU A 46 -0.86 -2.13 -1.66
N VAL A 47 -0.34 -1.00 -2.12
CA VAL A 47 -0.27 -0.68 -3.56
C VAL A 47 1.08 -1.12 -4.13
N THR A 48 1.06 -1.91 -5.19
CA THR A 48 2.26 -2.48 -5.81
C THR A 48 2.03 -2.89 -7.27
N THR A 49 3.07 -3.41 -7.94
CA THR A 49 2.98 -4.00 -9.27
C THR A 49 2.89 -5.52 -9.16
N THR A 50 2.36 -6.19 -10.17
CA THR A 50 2.23 -7.65 -10.22
C THR A 50 3.59 -8.33 -10.05
N LEU A 51 4.63 -7.81 -10.69
CA LEU A 51 6.00 -8.32 -10.57
C LEU A 51 6.52 -8.25 -9.12
N LEU A 52 6.29 -7.13 -8.43
CA LEU A 52 6.75 -6.96 -7.05
C LEU A 52 5.90 -7.78 -6.07
N TYR A 53 4.59 -7.89 -6.30
CA TYR A 53 3.71 -8.77 -5.54
C TYR A 53 4.21 -10.22 -5.60
N GLN A 54 4.43 -10.76 -6.80
CA GLN A 54 4.88 -12.13 -7.01
C GLN A 54 6.23 -12.39 -6.35
N ARG A 55 7.20 -11.47 -6.54
CA ARG A 55 8.57 -11.64 -6.03
C ARG A 55 8.72 -11.45 -4.53
N LYS A 56 7.83 -10.66 -3.90
CA LYS A 56 8.07 -10.17 -2.54
C LYS A 56 6.95 -10.42 -1.57
N ILE A 57 5.73 -10.71 -2.00
CA ILE A 57 4.57 -10.76 -1.09
C ILE A 57 3.90 -12.12 -1.15
N ARG A 58 3.68 -12.65 -2.37
CA ARG A 58 2.87 -13.85 -2.63
C ARG A 58 3.18 -15.02 -1.71
N GLU A 59 4.45 -15.43 -1.62
CA GLU A 59 4.87 -16.58 -0.81
C GLU A 59 4.73 -16.38 0.70
N GLN A 60 4.74 -15.12 1.15
CA GLN A 60 4.66 -14.76 2.58
C GLN A 60 3.32 -14.12 2.96
N ARG A 61 2.31 -14.23 2.08
CA ARG A 61 0.98 -13.64 2.27
C ARG A 61 0.33 -14.10 3.59
N ASN A 62 0.49 -15.37 3.95
CA ASN A 62 -0.04 -15.95 5.18
C ASN A 62 0.64 -15.40 6.46
N ASN A 63 1.81 -14.78 6.33
CA ASN A 63 2.54 -14.16 7.44
C ASN A 63 2.22 -12.67 7.60
N LEU A 64 1.20 -12.17 6.89
CA LEU A 64 0.78 -10.77 6.88
C LEU A 64 -0.71 -10.67 7.26
N PRO A 65 -1.07 -10.98 8.52
CA PRO A 65 -2.48 -11.12 8.94
C PRO A 65 -3.28 -9.83 8.83
N ASP A 66 -2.63 -8.67 9.01
CA ASP A 66 -3.29 -7.36 8.90
C ASP A 66 -3.51 -6.93 7.44
N LEU A 67 -2.78 -7.51 6.48
CA LEU A 67 -2.82 -7.07 5.10
C LEU A 67 -4.05 -7.63 4.39
N GLU A 68 -5.12 -6.85 4.33
CA GLU A 68 -6.39 -7.25 3.72
C GLU A 68 -6.37 -7.13 2.19
N HIS A 69 -5.91 -5.98 1.67
CA HIS A 69 -6.01 -5.65 0.24
C HIS A 69 -4.66 -5.38 -0.41
N ILE A 70 -4.50 -5.87 -1.64
CA ILE A 70 -3.37 -5.61 -2.51
C ILE A 70 -3.89 -4.99 -3.81
N LEU A 71 -3.55 -3.73 -4.05
CA LEU A 71 -3.94 -3.02 -5.27
C LEU A 71 -2.79 -3.11 -6.27
N LEU A 72 -3.04 -3.78 -7.39
CA LEU A 72 -2.09 -3.97 -8.48
C LEU A 72 -2.26 -2.85 -9.52
N THR A 73 -1.16 -2.17 -9.85
CA THR A 73 -1.18 -1.05 -10.81
C THR A 73 -1.13 -1.48 -12.27
N ASP A 74 -0.90 -2.77 -12.54
CA ASP A 74 -0.61 -3.30 -13.88
C ASP A 74 -1.38 -4.61 -14.18
N SER A 75 -2.38 -4.94 -13.34
CA SER A 75 -3.20 -6.15 -13.48
C SER A 75 -4.53 -5.98 -12.76
N ASP A 76 -5.53 -6.74 -13.19
CA ASP A 76 -6.86 -6.72 -12.57
C ASP A 76 -6.96 -7.47 -11.23
N GLY A 77 -5.90 -8.19 -10.85
CA GLY A 77 -5.90 -9.09 -9.70
C GLY A 77 -6.52 -10.44 -10.04
N SER A 78 -5.77 -11.51 -9.82
CA SER A 78 -6.20 -12.88 -10.08
C SER A 78 -6.27 -13.75 -8.83
N GLU A 79 -5.83 -13.22 -7.69
CA GLU A 79 -5.75 -13.93 -6.42
C GLU A 79 -6.64 -13.28 -5.34
N PRO A 80 -7.10 -14.04 -4.34
CA PRO A 80 -7.90 -13.50 -3.24
C PRO A 80 -7.23 -12.31 -2.55
N GLY A 81 -7.98 -11.21 -2.42
CA GLY A 81 -7.51 -9.95 -1.83
C GLY A 81 -6.62 -9.10 -2.74
N THR A 82 -6.43 -9.51 -4.01
CA THR A 82 -5.81 -8.67 -5.03
C THR A 82 -6.86 -7.97 -5.88
N HIS A 83 -6.62 -6.72 -6.27
CA HIS A 83 -7.57 -5.89 -7.01
C HIS A 83 -6.85 -4.98 -8.01
N SER A 84 -7.53 -4.63 -9.11
CA SER A 84 -7.10 -3.58 -10.02
C SER A 84 -7.10 -2.21 -9.33
N PHE A 85 -5.95 -1.53 -9.32
CA PHE A 85 -5.88 -0.15 -8.85
C PHE A 85 -6.71 0.79 -9.74
N HIS A 86 -6.60 0.65 -11.06
CA HIS A 86 -7.24 1.55 -12.02
C HIS A 86 -8.76 1.38 -12.02
N THR A 87 -9.27 0.15 -12.02
CA THR A 87 -10.72 -0.08 -11.96
C THR A 87 -11.34 0.50 -10.68
N LEU A 88 -10.67 0.35 -9.52
CA LEU A 88 -11.16 0.95 -8.27
C LEU A 88 -11.12 2.47 -8.29
N LEU A 89 -10.13 3.06 -8.96
CA LEU A 89 -10.05 4.51 -9.13
C LEU A 89 -11.15 5.04 -10.04
N GLU A 90 -11.46 4.34 -11.13
CA GLU A 90 -12.49 4.71 -12.11
C GLU A 90 -13.92 4.51 -11.60
N THR A 91 -14.15 3.45 -10.82
CA THR A 91 -15.48 3.11 -10.28
C THR A 91 -15.74 3.74 -8.91
N GLY A 92 -14.72 4.32 -8.30
CA GLY A 92 -14.83 5.02 -7.03
C GLY A 92 -15.62 6.32 -7.14
N PRO A 93 -16.20 6.82 -6.03
CA PRO A 93 -16.91 8.09 -6.05
C PRO A 93 -15.93 9.26 -6.29
N ASP A 94 -16.30 10.18 -7.18
CA ASP A 94 -15.51 11.40 -7.48
C ASP A 94 -15.21 12.24 -6.23
N HIS A 95 -16.17 12.27 -5.29
CA HIS A 95 -16.07 13.02 -4.06
C HIS A 95 -16.32 12.16 -2.83
N ARG A 96 -15.40 12.26 -1.88
CA ARG A 96 -15.54 11.76 -0.52
C ARG A 96 -15.10 12.87 0.41
N SER A 97 -15.97 13.24 1.36
CA SER A 97 -15.60 14.19 2.40
C SER A 97 -14.43 13.61 3.21
N PRO A 98 -13.29 14.32 3.30
CA PRO A 98 -12.17 13.84 4.10
C PRO A 98 -12.59 13.79 5.58
N PRO A 99 -12.05 12.84 6.36
CA PRO A 99 -12.29 12.84 7.79
C PRO A 99 -11.68 14.10 8.42
N ARG A 100 -12.22 14.50 9.58
CA ARG A 100 -11.63 15.59 10.35
C ARG A 100 -10.35 15.09 11.01
N THR A 101 -9.22 15.71 10.69
CA THR A 101 -7.92 15.45 11.32
C THR A 101 -7.48 16.62 12.20
N GLN A 102 -6.61 16.35 13.17
CA GLN A 102 -5.87 17.32 13.97
C GLN A 102 -4.41 17.44 13.46
N PRO A 103 -3.71 18.54 13.78
CA PRO A 103 -2.30 18.70 13.42
C PRO A 103 -1.38 17.56 13.93
N GLU A 104 -1.74 16.91 15.02
CA GLU A 104 -0.98 15.85 15.68
C GLU A 104 -1.34 14.43 15.21
N ASP A 105 -2.35 14.30 14.34
CA ASP A 105 -2.74 12.99 13.81
C ASP A 105 -1.63 12.41 12.91
N TRP A 106 -1.49 11.09 12.96
CA TRP A 106 -0.49 10.39 12.17
C TRP A 106 -0.81 10.51 10.67
N ALA A 107 0.14 11.05 9.90
CA ALA A 107 0.03 11.14 8.44
C ALA A 107 1.00 10.20 7.72
N LEU A 108 2.21 10.02 8.27
CA LEU A 108 3.32 9.33 7.63
C LEU A 108 4.02 8.40 8.61
N LEU A 109 4.33 7.18 8.17
CA LEU A 109 5.22 6.27 8.88
C LEU A 109 6.43 5.96 8.01
N HIS A 110 7.58 6.53 8.37
CA HIS A 110 8.85 6.28 7.67
C HIS A 110 9.75 5.38 8.49
N PHE A 111 10.02 4.19 7.96
CA PHE A 111 11.08 3.34 8.49
C PHE A 111 12.44 3.88 8.04
N THR A 112 13.24 4.35 8.99
CA THR A 112 14.63 4.77 8.77
C THR A 112 15.59 3.58 8.93
N SER A 113 16.82 3.73 8.45
CA SER A 113 17.88 2.77 8.73
C SER A 113 18.30 2.89 10.20
N GLY A 114 17.88 1.94 11.03
CA GLY A 114 18.19 1.84 12.46
C GLY A 114 17.97 0.41 12.94
N THR A 115 18.86 -0.04 13.83
CA THR A 115 19.08 -1.42 14.34
C THR A 115 17.84 -2.16 14.82
#